data_AF-A0A958Z2W6-F1
#
_entry.id   AF-A0A958Z2W6-F1
#
_cell.length_a   1.000
_cell.length_b   1.000
_cell.length_c   1.000
_cell.angle_alpha   90.00
_cell.angle_beta   90.00
_cell.angle_gamma   90.00
#
_symmetry.space_group_name_H-M   'P 1'
#
loop_
_entity.id
_entity.type
_entity.pdbx_description
1 polymer ?
#
loop_
_entity_poly.entity_id
_entity_poly.type
_entity_poly.pdbx_seq_one_letter_code
_entity_poly.pdbx_strand_id
1 'polypeptide(L)' 'VVCSKGTYIRSLANDFGKALNNGAHLSVLRRTRIGCFSVENALGIEAFENSLPS' A
#
# COMPACT_ATOMS: atom_id res chain seq x y z
N VAL A 1 -3.40 8.09 -0.89
CA VAL A 1 -4.34 7.95 -2.03
C VAL A 1 -5.49 7.05 -1.61
N VAL A 2 -6.74 7.51 -1.79
CA VAL A 2 -7.94 6.66 -1.70
C VAL A 2 -8.36 6.34 -3.13
N CYS A 3 -8.52 5.06 -3.46
CA CYS A 3 -8.76 4.63 -4.83
C CYS A 3 -9.60 3.35 -4.86
N SER A 4 -10.20 3.06 -6.02
CA SER A 4 -10.88 1.79 -6.28
C SER A 4 -9.87 0.65 -6.46
N LYS A 5 -10.39 -0.59 -6.48
CA LYS A 5 -9.61 -1.78 -6.83
C LYS A 5 -9.00 -1.63 -8.24
N GLY A 6 -7.78 -2.16 -8.42
CA GLY A 6 -7.09 -2.13 -9.72
C GLY A 6 -6.32 -0.84 -10.02
N THR A 7 -6.27 0.12 -9.10
CA THR A 7 -5.46 1.33 -9.28
C THR A 7 -3.97 1.02 -9.12
N TYR A 8 -3.17 1.35 -10.14
CA TYR A 8 -1.71 1.16 -10.14
C TYR A 8 -1.00 2.40 -9.60
N ILE A 9 -0.70 2.43 -8.30
CA ILE A 9 -0.05 3.58 -7.64
C ILE A 9 1.33 3.92 -8.25
N ARG A 10 2.07 2.92 -8.77
CA ARG A 10 3.34 3.17 -9.46
C ARG A 10 3.15 3.95 -10.76
N SER A 11 2.11 3.63 -11.54
CA SER A 11 1.79 4.37 -12.76
C SER A 11 1.39 5.81 -12.42
N LEU A 12 0.59 5.99 -11.37
CA LEU A 12 0.23 7.33 -10.87
C LEU A 12 1.47 8.17 -10.51
N ALA A 13 2.45 7.59 -9.81
CA ALA A 13 3.70 8.30 -9.49
C ALA A 13 4.48 8.71 -10.74
N ASN A 14 4.59 7.82 -11.73
CA ASN A 14 5.20 8.12 -13.02
C ASN A 14 4.47 9.25 -13.76
N ASP A 15 3.14 9.22 -13.78
CA ASP A 15 2.33 10.21 -14.50
C ASP A 15 2.41 11.59 -13.82
N PHE A 16 2.54 11.64 -12.49
CA PHE A 16 2.87 12.88 -11.79
C PHE A 16 4.24 13.45 -12.17
N GLY A 17 5.26 12.60 -12.31
CA GLY A 17 6.56 13.04 -12.82
C GLY A 17 6.41 13.69 -14.20
N LYS A 18 5.75 12.99 -15.13
CA LYS A 18 5.49 13.50 -16.49
C LYS A 18 4.75 14.83 -16.48
N ALA A 19 3.71 14.97 -15.66
CA ALA A 19 2.93 16.21 -15.55
C ALA A 19 3.77 17.41 -15.06
N LEU A 20 4.83 17.15 -14.30
CA LEU A 20 5.78 18.16 -13.83
C LEU A 20 6.96 18.37 -14.80
N ASN A 21 6.93 17.78 -16.00
CA ASN A 21 8.05 17.76 -16.97
C ASN A 21 9.35 17.18 -16.38
N ASN A 22 9.23 16.17 -15.51
CA ASN A 22 10.36 15.46 -14.90
C ASN A 22 10.08 13.93 -14.82
N GLY A 23 11.00 13.16 -14.22
CA GLY A 23 10.76 11.78 -13.80
C GLY A 23 10.36 11.69 -12.33
N ALA A 24 9.50 10.73 -12.01
CA ALA A 24 9.20 10.35 -10.64
C ALA A 24 8.98 8.84 -10.54
N HIS A 25 9.34 8.27 -9.41
CA HIS A 25 9.12 6.86 -9.10
C HIS A 25 8.66 6.72 -7.64
N LEU A 26 7.96 5.63 -7.35
CA LEU A 26 7.48 5.35 -6.01
C LEU A 26 8.60 4.74 -5.16
N SER A 27 9.03 5.44 -4.11
CA SER A 27 10.10 4.98 -3.21
C SER A 27 9.60 4.01 -2.13
N VAL A 28 8.45 4.30 -1.52
CA VAL A 28 7.84 3.49 -0.46
C VAL A 28 6.32 3.44 -0.69
N LEU A 29 5.72 2.28 -0.40
CA LEU A 29 4.28 2.10 -0.43
C LEU A 29 3.80 1.29 0.77
N ARG A 30 2.84 1.83 1.52
CA ARG A 30 2.11 1.09 2.55
C ARG A 30 0.62 1.22 2.29
N ARG A 31 -0.08 0.08 2.17
CA ARG A 31 -1.54 0.04 2.09
C ARG A 31 -2.10 0.10 3.51
N THR A 32 -2.91 1.12 3.82
CA THR A 32 -3.49 1.30 5.16
C THR A 32 -4.89 0.72 5.31
N ARG A 33 -5.62 0.47 4.20
CA ARG A 33 -7.01 0.00 4.27
C ARG A 33 -7.43 -0.82 3.05
N ILE A 34 -8.32 -1.79 3.26
CA ILE A 34 -9.05 -2.54 2.23
C ILE A 34 -10.51 -2.68 2.69
N GLY A 35 -11.44 -1.97 2.06
CA GLY A 35 -12.83 -1.96 2.54
C GLY A 35 -12.89 -1.57 4.02
N CYS A 36 -13.47 -2.44 4.85
CA CYS A 36 -13.59 -2.25 6.30
C CYS A 36 -12.34 -2.67 7.11
N PHE A 37 -11.31 -3.24 6.49
CA PHE A 37 -10.11 -3.70 7.17
C PHE A 37 -9.02 -2.63 7.16
N SER A 38 -8.53 -2.27 8.36
CA SER A 38 -7.49 -1.25 8.57
C SER A 38 -6.18 -1.91 9.00
N VAL A 39 -5.04 -1.35 8.57
CA VAL A 39 -3.71 -1.85 8.93
C VAL A 39 -3.42 -1.69 10.43
N GLU A 40 -4.08 -0.74 11.07
CA GLU A 40 -4.03 -0.48 12.52
C GLU A 40 -4.62 -1.67 13.32
N ASN A 41 -5.50 -2.45 12.70
CA ASN A 41 -6.08 -3.66 13.28
C ASN A 41 -5.42 -4.94 12.72
N ALA A 42 -4.33 -4.83 11.96
CA ALA A 42 -3.67 -5.98 11.36
C ALA A 42 -2.80 -6.73 12.38
N LEU A 43 -2.79 -8.06 12.26
CA LEU A 43 -1.91 -8.93 13.05
C LEU A 43 -0.50 -8.94 12.43
N GLY A 44 0.52 -8.70 13.25
CA GLY A 44 1.91 -8.87 12.84
C GLY A 44 2.25 -10.35 12.64
N ILE A 45 3.17 -10.65 11.72
CA ILE A 45 3.56 -12.04 11.38
C ILE A 45 4.03 -12.80 12.63
N GLU A 46 4.92 -12.20 13.43
CA GLU A 46 5.43 -12.81 14.66
C GLU A 46 4.30 -13.11 15.67
N ALA A 47 3.35 -12.20 15.84
CA ALA A 47 2.20 -12.41 16.72
C ALA A 47 1.28 -13.53 16.20
N PHE A 48 1.17 -13.68 14.88
CA PHE A 48 0.45 -14.78 14.27
C PHE A 48 1.17 -16.12 14.49
N GLU A 49 2.48 -16.19 14.27
CA GLU A 49 3.29 -17.39 14.48
C GLU A 49 3.19 -17.89 15.93
N ASN A 50 3.26 -16.97 16.91
CA ASN A 50 3.12 -17.29 18.33
C ASN A 50 1.70 -17.78 18.72
N SER A 51 0.70 -17.57 17.86
CA SER A 51 -0.67 -18.03 18.11
C SER A 51 -0.94 -19.45 17.60
N LEU A 52 -0.01 -20.03 16.85
CA LEU A 52 -0.16 -21.39 16.30
C LEU A 52 0.02 -22.45 17.40
N PRO A 53 -0.82 -23.49 17.42
CA PRO A 53 -0.66 -24.60 18.36
C PRO A 53 0.58 -25.43 18.03
N SER A 54 1.22 -25.95 19.09
CA SER A 54 2.40 -26.81 19.06
C SER A 54 2.14 -28.19 18.43
#